data_AF-A0A2E7D5K0-F1
#
_entry.id   AF-A0A2E7D5K0-F1
#
_cell.length_a   1.000
_cell.length_b   1.000
_cell.length_c   1.000
_cell.angle_alpha   90.00
_cell.angle_beta   90.00
_cell.angle_gamma   90.00
#
_symmetry.space_group_name_H-M   'P 1'
#
loop_
_entity.id
_entity.type
_entity.pdbx_description
1 polymer ?
#
loop_
_entity_poly.entity_id
_entity_poly.type
_entity_poly.pdbx_seq_one_letter_code
_entity_poly.pdbx_strand_id
1 'polypeptide(L)' 'MTTFASIVDVADALSLDEQEALVDILKQRIASANREKIVDAVAKSRAEYDAALAKTVTVEELMTEIDEDS' A
#
# COMPACT_ATOMS: atom_id res chain seq x y z
N MET A 1 -3.07 -17.50 19.66
CA MET A 1 -3.33 -16.68 18.47
C MET A 1 -4.57 -15.85 18.77
N THR A 2 -4.47 -14.53 18.77
CA THR A 2 -5.59 -13.65 19.14
C THR A 2 -6.58 -13.58 17.98
N THR A 3 -7.86 -13.84 18.25
CA THR A 3 -8.92 -13.78 17.23
C THR A 3 -9.54 -12.38 17.20
N PHE A 4 -10.15 -12.01 16.07
CA PHE A 4 -10.89 -10.74 16.00
C PHE A 4 -11.99 -10.65 17.06
N ALA A 5 -12.73 -11.74 17.26
CA ALA A 5 -13.75 -11.83 18.32
C ALA A 5 -13.16 -11.51 19.70
N SER A 6 -12.03 -12.12 20.06
CA SER A 6 -11.38 -11.84 21.35
C SER A 6 -10.88 -10.40 21.50
N ILE A 7 -10.60 -9.69 20.40
CA ILE A 7 -10.20 -8.28 20.44
C ILE A 7 -11.42 -7.40 20.69
N VAL A 8 -12.56 -7.73 20.08
CA VAL A 8 -13.84 -7.04 20.31
C VAL A 8 -14.28 -7.24 21.75
N ASP A 9 -14.25 -8.47 22.27
CA ASP A 9 -14.61 -8.76 23.66
C ASP A 9 -13.75 -7.97 24.67
N VAL A 10 -12.46 -7.78 24.36
CA VAL A 10 -11.55 -6.97 25.19
C VAL A 10 -11.84 -5.47 25.06
N ALA A 11 -12.20 -4.99 23.86
CA ALA A 11 -12.58 -3.60 23.65
C ALA A 11 -13.89 -3.27 24.39
N ASP A 12 -14.85 -4.19 24.40
CA ASP A 12 -16.14 -4.04 25.10
C ASP A 12 -15.98 -3.99 26.63
N ALA A 13 -14.89 -4.57 27.16
CA ALA A 13 -14.56 -4.53 28.59
C ALA A 13 -13.96 -3.19 29.05
N LEU A 14 -13.58 -2.31 28.12
CA LEU A 14 -13.10 -0.96 28.43
C LEU A 14 -14.27 -0.06 28.87
N SER A 15 -13.97 0.97 29.67
CA SER A 15 -14.93 2.05 29.92
C SER A 15 -15.26 2.81 28.62
N LEU A 16 -16.39 3.53 28.59
CA LEU A 16 -16.78 4.29 27.39
C LEU A 16 -15.70 5.29 26.95
N ASP A 17 -15.10 6.02 27.89
CA ASP A 17 -14.02 6.98 27.59
C ASP A 17 -12.79 6.29 26.97
N GLU A 18 -12.45 5.09 27.46
CA GLU A 18 -11.35 4.29 26.92
C GLU A 18 -11.67 3.70 25.55
N GLN A 19 -12.93 3.30 25.32
CA GLN A 19 -13.39 2.86 24.00
C GLN A 19 -13.31 4.00 22.97
N GLU A 20 -13.75 5.22 23.34
CA GLU A 20 -13.64 6.39 22.47
C GLU A 20 -12.18 6.72 22.16
N ALA A 21 -11.30 6.70 23.16
CA ALA A 21 -9.87 6.90 22.97
C ALA A 21 -9.25 5.83 22.06
N LEU A 22 -9.65 4.56 22.21
CA LEU A 22 -9.19 3.46 21.36
C LEU A 22 -9.61 3.67 19.90
N VAL A 23 -10.85 4.11 19.66
CA VAL A 23 -11.35 4.42 18.32
C VAL A 23 -10.51 5.51 17.65
N ASP A 24 -10.20 6.58 18.38
CA ASP A 24 -9.41 7.69 17.83
C ASP A 24 -7.97 7.27 17.50
N ILE A 25 -7.34 6.50 18.38
CA ILE A 25 -6.01 5.94 18.14
C ILE A 25 -6.01 5.03 16.91
N LEU A 26 -7.00 4.15 16.78
CA LEU A 26 -7.11 3.23 15.64
C LEU A 26 -7.31 4.00 14.32
N LYS A 27 -8.19 5.00 14.30
CA LYS A 27 -8.38 5.87 13.12
C LYS A 27 -7.07 6.54 12.69
N GLN A 28 -6.34 7.11 13.64
CA GLN A 28 -5.05 7.78 13.35
C GLN A 28 -4.01 6.80 12.80
N ARG A 29 -3.93 5.60 13.37
CA ARG A 29 -3.00 4.56 12.94
C ARG A 29 -3.33 4.03 11.54
N ILE A 30 -4.61 3.77 11.27
CA ILE A 30 -5.07 3.31 9.95
C ILE A 30 -4.76 4.38 8.89
N ALA A 31 -5.06 5.65 9.17
CA ALA A 31 -4.75 6.75 8.26
C ALA A 31 -3.24 6.85 7.96
N SER A 32 -2.39 6.63 8.97
CA SER A 32 -0.93 6.66 8.81
C SER A 32 -0.42 5.48 7.98
N ALA A 33 -0.87 4.26 8.29
CA ALA A 33 -0.52 3.06 7.52
C ALA A 33 -0.97 3.14 6.05
N ASN A 34 -2.13 3.75 5.78
CA ASN A 34 -2.58 3.96 4.41
C ASN A 34 -1.72 4.98 3.66
N ARG A 35 -1.28 6.06 4.33
CA ARG A 35 -0.34 7.01 3.74
C ARG A 35 1.00 6.36 3.41
N GLU A 36 1.55 5.57 4.31
CA GLU A 36 2.79 4.81 4.07
C GLU A 36 2.67 3.91 2.84
N LYS A 37 1.58 3.13 2.74
CA LYS A 37 1.32 2.28 1.57
C LYS A 37 1.25 3.06 0.26
N ILE A 38 0.65 4.25 0.26
CA ILE A 38 0.57 5.11 -0.92
C ILE A 38 1.96 5.63 -1.29
N VAL A 39 2.74 6.07 -0.30
CA VAL A 39 4.13 6.52 -0.52
C VAL A 39 4.98 5.40 -1.11
N ASP A 40 4.89 4.19 -0.57
CA ASP A 40 5.62 3.02 -1.07
C ASP A 40 5.20 2.66 -2.51
N ALA A 41 3.89 2.70 -2.80
CA ALA A 41 3.38 2.45 -4.15
C ALA A 41 3.89 3.49 -5.15
N VAL A 42 3.87 4.78 -4.78
CA VAL A 42 4.39 5.86 -5.64
C VAL A 42 5.90 5.72 -5.85
N ALA A 43 6.66 5.39 -4.80
CA ALA A 43 8.10 5.18 -4.90
C ALA A 43 8.42 4.01 -5.85
N LYS A 44 7.67 2.89 -5.74
CA LYS A 44 7.80 1.75 -6.63
C LYS A 44 7.48 2.11 -8.08
N SER A 45 6.34 2.75 -8.33
CA SER A 45 5.95 3.17 -9.68
C SER A 45 6.94 4.15 -10.30
N ARG A 46 7.55 5.04 -9.50
CA ARG A 46 8.58 5.96 -10.00
C ARG A 46 9.88 5.25 -10.36
N ALA A 47 10.31 4.29 -9.55
CA ALA A 47 11.47 3.46 -9.86
C ALA A 47 11.25 2.62 -11.13
N GLU A 48 10.05 2.05 -11.32
CA GLU A 48 9.68 1.32 -12.54
C GLU A 48 9.66 2.25 -13.77
N TYR A 49 9.12 3.46 -13.63
CA TYR A 49 9.12 4.46 -14.70
C TYR A 49 10.53 4.90 -15.08
N ASP A 50 11.37 5.24 -14.10
CA ASP A 50 12.75 5.66 -14.34
C ASP A 50 13.56 4.51 -14.98
N ALA A 51 13.34 3.25 -14.57
CA ALA A 51 13.95 2.08 -15.18
C ALA A 51 13.48 1.84 -16.62
N ALA A 52 12.19 2.07 -16.91
CA ALA A 52 11.64 1.99 -18.26
C ALA A 52 12.19 3.12 -19.15
N LEU A 53 12.34 4.33 -18.61
CA LEU A 53 12.90 5.48 -19.34
C LEU A 53 14.41 5.32 -19.59
N ALA A 54 15.13 4.67 -18.69
CA ALA A 54 16.54 4.34 -18.84
C ALA A 54 16.81 3.25 -19.89
N LYS A 55 15.77 2.54 -20.35
CA LYS A 55 15.86 1.56 -21.43
C LYS A 55 15.93 2.31 -22.77
N THR A 56 17.13 2.61 -23.24
CA THR A 56 17.34 3.09 -24.61
C THR A 56 17.12 1.92 -25.57
N VAL A 57 15.91 1.80 -26.10
CA VAL A 57 15.58 0.84 -27.15
C VAL A 57 15.76 1.56 -28.49
N THR A 58 16.56 0.97 -29.38
CA THR A 58 16.72 1.48 -30.73
C THR A 58 15.45 1.23 -31.54
N VAL A 59 15.20 2.04 -32.58
CA VAL A 59 14.02 1.87 -33.45
C VAL A 59 13.96 0.46 -34.04
N GLU A 60 15.10 -0.16 -34.30
CA GLU A 60 15.22 -1.50 -34.88
C GLU A 60 14.81 -2.62 -33.90
N GLU A 61 15.18 -2.49 -32.63
CA GLU A 61 14.74 -3.39 -31.55
C GLU A 61 13.23 -3.26 -31.30
N LEU A 62 12.70 -2.03 -31.38
CA LEU A 62 11.26 -1.74 -31.26
C LEU A 62 10.43 -2.38 -32.38
N MET A 63 10.94 -2.36 -33.61
CA MET A 63 10.27 -2.98 -34.76
C MET A 63 10.28 -4.52 -34.66
N THR A 64 11.34 -5.09 -34.09
CA THR A 64 11.46 -6.55 -33.89
C THR A 64 10.47 -7.05 -32.83
N GLU A 65 10.29 -6.30 -31.73
CA GLU A 65 9.34 -6.66 -30.65
C GLU A 65 7.87 -6.64 -31.15
N ILE A 66 7.51 -5.71 -32.05
CA ILE A 66 6.16 -5.61 -32.64
C ILE A 66 5.85 -6.77 -33.60
N ASP A 67 6.84 -7.21 -34.35
CA ASP A 67 6.70 -8.33 -35.29
C ASP A 67 6.63 -9.69 -34.56
N GLU A 68 7.20 -9.81 -33.36
CA GLU A 68 7.17 -11.05 -32.54
C GLU A 68 5.87 -11.24 -31.75
N ASP A 69 5.12 -10.16 -31.46
CA ASP A 69 3.84 -10.17 -30.74
C ASP A 69 2.60 -10.29 -31.67
N SER A 70 2.80 -10.41 -33.00
CA SER A 70 1.75 -10.56 -34.03
C SER A 70 1.57 -12.00 -34.52
#